data_AF-A0A7W7HNB3-F1
#
_entry.id   AF-A0A7W7HNB3-F1
#
_cell.length_a   1.000
_cell.length_b   1.000
_cell.length_c   1.000
_cell.angle_alpha   90.00
_cell.angle_beta   90.00
_cell.angle_gamma   90.00
#
_symmetry.space_group_name_H-M   'P 1'
#
loop_
_entity.id
_entity.type
_entity.pdbx_description
1 polymer ?
#
loop_
_entity_poly.entity_id
_entity_poly.type
_entity_poly.pdbx_seq_one_letter_code
_entity_poly.pdbx_strand_id
1 'polypeptide(L)'
;MRGNVEMVRVRLIDSGYQLAAQGRAHMPPDADAGAQLDAFERRHGPLPLSLRAFYEFVGTVDFMQSAQQLVQWDKRENAPEPVSELRYAGEYDPLVVGPLDHEDAEWDRKQGRHAWYLAPDECHKANYSGGMNYHVLLPDNGADFRIYGMICNEEDQFGDWFVDYLRETFRGGGFRGGIAIDDDEVAGRELPDLAFTRRLAVGLQEIGDERTTPEE
;
A
#
# COMPACT_ATOMS: atom_id res chain seq x y z
N MET A 1 5.06 7.64 11.56
CA MET A 1 4.95 6.81 10.34
C MET A 1 6.28 6.21 9.87
N ARG A 2 7.34 7.00 9.61
CA ARG A 2 8.67 6.44 9.24
C ARG A 2 9.16 5.36 10.20
N GLY A 3 9.09 5.62 11.51
CA GLY A 3 9.50 4.63 12.52
C GLY A 3 8.74 3.31 12.43
N ASN A 4 7.45 3.32 12.04
CA ASN A 4 6.70 2.09 11.81
C ASN A 4 7.23 1.34 10.57
N VAL A 5 7.50 2.04 9.46
CA VAL A 5 8.10 1.45 8.25
C VAL A 5 9.43 0.79 8.57
N GLU A 6 10.33 1.50 9.25
CA GLU A 6 11.65 0.98 9.62
C GLU A 6 11.52 -0.25 10.53
N MET A 7 10.61 -0.20 11.49
CA MET A 7 10.37 -1.30 12.42
C MET A 7 9.77 -2.53 11.72
N VAL A 8 8.76 -2.35 10.88
CA VAL A 8 8.17 -3.43 10.08
C VAL A 8 9.23 -4.05 9.16
N ARG A 9 10.05 -3.23 8.48
CA ARG A 9 11.14 -3.72 7.63
C ARG A 9 12.11 -4.62 8.39
N VAL A 10 12.57 -4.19 9.56
CA VAL A 10 13.47 -4.99 10.41
C VAL A 10 12.80 -6.31 10.80
N ARG A 11 11.55 -6.25 11.27
CA ARG A 11 10.81 -7.45 11.71
C ARG A 11 10.52 -8.41 10.57
N LEU A 12 10.23 -7.92 9.36
CA LEU A 12 10.11 -8.75 8.16
C LEU A 12 11.40 -9.53 7.93
N ILE A 13 12.54 -8.85 7.90
CA ILE A 13 13.85 -9.49 7.70
C ILE A 13 14.14 -10.52 8.81
N ASP A 14 13.96 -10.13 10.08
CA ASP A 14 14.23 -10.99 11.23
C ASP A 14 13.32 -12.24 11.27
N SER A 15 12.11 -12.14 10.71
CA SER A 15 11.17 -13.26 10.60
C SER A 15 11.49 -14.24 9.46
N GLY A 16 12.46 -13.92 8.62
CA GLY A 16 12.80 -14.69 7.42
C GLY A 16 11.97 -14.33 6.19
N TYR A 17 11.23 -13.23 6.21
CA TYR A 17 10.52 -12.71 5.04
C TYR A 17 11.54 -12.20 4.01
N GLN A 18 11.45 -12.72 2.79
CA GLN A 18 12.31 -12.32 1.69
C GLN A 18 11.63 -11.20 0.90
N LEU A 19 12.11 -9.97 1.08
CA LEU A 19 11.71 -8.82 0.28
C LEU A 19 12.13 -9.01 -1.19
N ALA A 20 11.24 -8.67 -2.13
CA ALA A 20 11.51 -8.74 -3.56
C ALA A 20 12.73 -7.90 -3.97
N ALA A 21 12.90 -6.73 -3.33
CA ALA A 21 14.06 -5.86 -3.51
C ALA A 21 14.59 -5.37 -2.16
N GLN A 22 15.42 -6.17 -1.48
CA GLN A 22 15.97 -5.86 -0.14
C GLN A 22 16.56 -4.43 -0.01
N GLY A 23 17.26 -3.95 -1.04
CA GLY A 23 17.87 -2.62 -1.07
C GLY A 23 16.91 -1.46 -1.34
N ARG A 24 15.69 -1.74 -1.81
CA ARG A 24 14.66 -0.73 -2.12
C ARG A 24 13.45 -0.82 -1.19
N ALA A 25 13.46 -1.76 -0.24
CA ALA A 25 12.31 -2.00 0.62
C ALA A 25 11.88 -0.80 1.47
N HIS A 26 12.83 0.08 1.80
CA HIS A 26 12.56 1.42 2.28
C HIS A 26 13.68 2.33 1.80
N MET A 27 13.35 3.30 0.95
CA MET A 27 14.25 4.38 0.58
C MET A 27 13.80 5.64 1.29
N PRO A 28 14.52 6.10 2.34
CA PRO A 28 14.19 7.36 2.98
C PRO A 28 14.33 8.52 1.99
N PRO A 29 13.63 9.64 2.20
CA PRO A 29 13.77 10.83 1.37
C PRO A 29 15.19 11.36 1.39
N ASP A 30 15.61 11.80 0.21
CA ASP A 30 16.84 12.54 0.04
C ASP A 30 16.77 13.93 0.70
N ALA A 31 17.93 14.53 0.94
CA ALA A 31 18.03 15.85 1.55
C ALA A 31 17.32 16.96 0.74
N ASP A 32 17.15 16.75 -0.55
CA ASP A 32 16.50 17.67 -1.49
C ASP A 32 15.06 17.24 -1.86
N ALA A 33 14.47 16.25 -1.17
CA ALA A 33 13.13 15.74 -1.48
C ALA A 33 12.07 16.86 -1.59
N GLY A 34 12.09 17.84 -0.69
CA GLY A 34 11.18 18.99 -0.76
C GLY A 34 11.34 19.81 -2.05
N ALA A 35 12.57 20.02 -2.53
CA ALA A 35 12.83 20.74 -3.77
C ALA A 35 12.41 19.93 -5.00
N GLN A 36 12.57 18.61 -4.96
CA GLN A 36 12.09 17.71 -6.01
C GLN A 36 10.56 17.72 -6.10
N LEU A 37 9.87 17.70 -4.95
CA LEU A 37 8.41 17.80 -4.88
C LEU A 37 7.92 19.18 -5.35
N ASP A 38 8.59 20.28 -4.97
CA ASP A 38 8.26 21.61 -5.50
C ASP A 38 8.47 21.72 -7.02
N ALA A 39 9.48 21.03 -7.57
CA ALA A 39 9.69 20.95 -9.01
C ALA A 39 8.59 20.15 -9.71
N PHE A 40 8.15 19.04 -9.09
CA PHE A 40 7.02 18.25 -9.55
C PHE A 40 5.73 19.08 -9.56
N GLU A 41 5.38 19.72 -8.45
CA GLU A 41 4.13 20.48 -8.31
C GLU A 41 4.06 21.70 -9.23
N ARG A 42 5.19 22.36 -9.51
CA ARG A 42 5.25 23.43 -10.51
C ARG A 42 4.93 22.95 -11.92
N ARG A 43 5.21 21.68 -12.23
CA ARG A 43 5.00 21.10 -13.57
C ARG A 43 3.62 20.45 -13.71
N HIS A 44 3.17 19.75 -12.67
CA HIS A 44 1.98 18.89 -12.73
C HIS A 44 0.81 19.40 -11.87
N GLY A 45 1.03 20.46 -11.10
CA GLY A 45 0.09 21.01 -10.11
C GLY A 45 0.23 20.35 -8.74
N PRO A 46 -0.54 20.80 -7.74
CA PRO A 46 -0.35 20.41 -6.34
C PRO A 46 -0.55 18.90 -6.11
N LEU A 47 0.17 18.38 -5.11
CA LEU A 47 -0.06 17.08 -4.50
C LEU A 47 -0.98 17.23 -3.29
N PRO A 48 -1.76 16.19 -2.96
CA PRO A 48 -2.42 16.09 -1.66
C PRO A 48 -1.40 16.22 -0.53
N LEU A 49 -1.77 16.92 0.54
CA LEU A 49 -0.87 17.17 1.67
C LEU A 49 -0.33 15.87 2.29
N SER A 50 -1.18 14.85 2.42
CA SER A 50 -0.79 13.54 2.96
C SER A 50 0.25 12.84 2.09
N LEU A 51 0.13 12.92 0.76
CA LEU A 51 1.09 12.32 -0.19
C LEU A 51 2.43 13.06 -0.15
N ARG A 52 2.38 14.39 -0.19
CA ARG A 52 3.58 15.23 -0.08
C ARG A 52 4.32 14.93 1.23
N ALA A 53 3.60 14.91 2.36
CA ALA A 53 4.18 14.59 3.65
C ALA A 53 4.75 13.16 3.70
N PHE A 54 4.11 12.19 3.04
CA PHE A 54 4.66 10.84 2.96
C PHE A 54 6.02 10.84 2.28
N TYR A 55 6.16 11.49 1.12
CA TYR A 55 7.44 11.56 0.45
C TYR A 55 8.47 12.36 1.26
N GLU A 56 8.11 13.50 1.83
CA GLU A 56 9.05 14.34 2.61
C GLU A 56 9.55 13.67 3.90
N PHE A 57 8.71 12.89 4.57
CA PHE A 57 9.03 12.34 5.89
C PHE A 57 9.27 10.84 5.91
N VAL A 58 8.78 10.08 4.93
CA VAL A 58 8.89 8.61 4.87
C VAL A 58 9.70 8.15 3.67
N GLY A 59 9.47 8.73 2.48
CA GLY A 59 10.16 8.37 1.24
C GLY A 59 9.36 7.34 0.45
N THR A 60 10.01 6.30 -0.09
CA THR A 60 9.35 5.20 -0.80
C THR A 60 9.46 3.89 -0.03
N VAL A 61 8.47 3.02 -0.15
CA VAL A 61 8.40 1.73 0.54
C VAL A 61 8.03 0.64 -0.45
N ASP A 62 8.68 -0.52 -0.35
CA ASP A 62 8.37 -1.71 -1.14
C ASP A 62 8.53 -2.97 -0.28
N PHE A 63 7.44 -3.41 0.34
CA PHE A 63 7.42 -4.64 1.12
C PHE A 63 6.97 -5.86 0.33
N MET A 64 7.00 -5.82 -1.01
CA MET A 64 6.63 -6.99 -1.82
C MET A 64 7.44 -8.22 -1.44
N GLN A 65 6.79 -9.37 -1.47
CA GLN A 65 7.44 -10.65 -1.25
C GLN A 65 8.22 -11.06 -2.49
N SER A 66 9.39 -11.62 -2.29
CA SER A 66 10.15 -12.33 -3.31
C SER A 66 9.30 -13.46 -3.92
N ALA A 67 9.16 -13.44 -5.25
CA ALA A 67 8.45 -14.47 -6.00
C ALA A 67 9.07 -15.87 -5.81
N GLN A 68 10.34 -15.95 -5.40
CA GLN A 68 11.00 -17.21 -5.07
C GLN A 68 10.53 -17.80 -3.73
N GLN A 69 10.09 -16.95 -2.78
CA GLN A 69 9.55 -17.40 -1.49
C GLN A 69 8.04 -17.62 -1.55
N LEU A 70 7.33 -16.72 -2.26
CA LEU A 70 5.88 -16.64 -2.33
C LEU A 70 5.26 -17.91 -2.95
N VAL A 71 4.27 -18.45 -2.26
CA VAL A 71 3.42 -19.55 -2.68
C VAL A 71 2.01 -19.00 -2.81
N GLN A 72 1.52 -19.04 -4.05
CA GLN A 72 0.20 -18.61 -4.46
C GLN A 72 -0.90 -19.55 -3.92
N TRP A 73 -2.11 -19.03 -3.71
CA TRP A 73 -3.30 -19.71 -3.21
C TRP A 73 -3.57 -21.03 -3.93
N ASP A 74 -3.44 -21.07 -5.26
CA ASP A 74 -3.70 -22.26 -6.08
C ASP A 74 -2.71 -23.38 -5.76
N LYS A 75 -1.43 -23.04 -5.58
CA LYS A 75 -0.38 -23.97 -5.17
C LYS A 75 -0.49 -24.34 -3.69
N ARG A 76 -0.95 -23.42 -2.85
CA ARG A 76 -1.17 -23.62 -1.41
C ARG A 76 -2.31 -24.61 -1.17
N GLU A 77 -3.42 -24.45 -1.86
CA GLU A 77 -4.61 -25.30 -1.74
C GLU A 77 -4.32 -26.74 -2.17
N ASN A 78 -3.45 -26.91 -3.18
CA ASN A 78 -3.04 -28.22 -3.68
C ASN A 78 -1.77 -28.77 -3.00
N ALA A 79 -1.26 -28.12 -1.95
CA ALA A 79 -0.04 -28.57 -1.29
C ALA A 79 -0.28 -29.86 -0.48
N PRO A 80 0.66 -30.83 -0.50
CA PRO A 80 0.51 -32.07 0.26
C PRO A 80 0.63 -31.86 1.78
N GLU A 81 1.21 -30.74 2.20
CA GLU A 81 1.46 -30.37 3.59
C GLU A 81 1.08 -28.90 3.81
N PRO A 82 0.64 -28.50 5.02
CA PRO A 82 0.34 -27.11 5.33
C PRO A 82 1.49 -26.16 5.02
N VAL A 83 1.21 -25.14 4.22
CA VAL A 83 2.18 -24.08 3.91
C VAL A 83 2.23 -23.08 5.06
N SER A 84 3.43 -22.71 5.50
CA SER A 84 3.60 -21.68 6.54
C SER A 84 3.09 -20.31 6.08
N GLU A 85 2.46 -19.55 6.99
CA GLU A 85 2.00 -18.16 6.79
C GLU A 85 3.04 -17.28 6.10
N LEU A 86 4.32 -17.44 6.48
CA LEU A 86 5.41 -16.68 5.91
C LEU A 86 5.49 -16.80 4.39
N ARG A 87 5.15 -17.96 3.83
CA ARG A 87 5.27 -18.23 2.39
C ARG A 87 4.11 -17.70 1.56
N TYR A 88 3.02 -17.22 2.18
CA TYR A 88 1.89 -16.66 1.45
C TYR A 88 1.43 -15.30 2.00
N ALA A 89 2.19 -14.72 2.94
CA ALA A 89 1.91 -13.40 3.49
C ALA A 89 1.88 -12.30 2.41
N GLY A 90 2.64 -12.44 1.32
CA GLY A 90 2.61 -11.51 0.18
C GLY A 90 1.26 -11.43 -0.55
N GLU A 91 0.35 -12.38 -0.33
CA GLU A 91 -1.02 -12.32 -0.84
C GLU A 91 -1.91 -11.30 -0.11
N TYR A 92 -1.48 -10.80 1.06
CA TYR A 92 -2.27 -9.91 1.90
C TYR A 92 -1.91 -8.42 1.68
N ASP A 93 -1.63 -8.06 0.44
CA ASP A 93 -1.36 -6.68 -0.01
C ASP A 93 -0.29 -5.96 0.85
N PRO A 94 1.00 -6.35 0.77
CA PRO A 94 2.07 -5.66 1.48
C PRO A 94 2.17 -4.18 1.08
N LEU A 95 2.61 -3.33 2.02
CA LEU A 95 2.78 -1.91 1.78
C LEU A 95 3.77 -1.65 0.64
N VAL A 96 3.28 -0.97 -0.39
CA VAL A 96 4.12 -0.38 -1.44
C VAL A 96 3.65 1.05 -1.67
N VAL A 97 4.59 1.98 -1.70
CA VAL A 97 4.41 3.35 -2.16
C VAL A 97 5.66 3.70 -2.97
N GLY A 98 5.52 3.68 -4.28
CA GLY A 98 6.58 3.94 -5.24
C GLY A 98 6.82 5.44 -5.50
N PRO A 99 7.85 5.78 -6.29
CA PRO A 99 8.05 7.15 -6.77
C PRO A 99 6.95 7.56 -7.77
N LEU A 100 6.66 8.86 -7.87
CA LEU A 100 5.77 9.43 -8.90
C LEU A 100 6.52 9.69 -10.20
N ASP A 101 7.08 8.66 -10.82
CA ASP A 101 7.87 8.75 -12.04
C ASP A 101 7.13 8.30 -13.31
N HIS A 102 5.96 7.64 -13.16
CA HIS A 102 5.15 7.14 -14.27
C HIS A 102 3.71 7.68 -14.19
N GLU A 103 3.35 8.51 -15.16
CA GLU A 103 1.96 8.87 -15.45
C GLU A 103 1.31 7.74 -16.24
N ASP A 104 0.15 7.26 -15.80
CA ASP A 104 -0.63 6.27 -16.52
C ASP A 104 -1.44 6.96 -17.61
N ALA A 105 -0.90 6.95 -18.82
CA ALA A 105 -1.50 7.60 -19.99
C ALA A 105 -2.73 6.84 -20.54
N GLU A 106 -2.96 5.59 -20.13
CA GLU A 106 -4.11 4.79 -20.58
C GLU A 106 -5.37 5.08 -19.76
N TRP A 107 -5.22 5.73 -18.60
CA TRP A 107 -6.35 6.11 -17.76
C TRP A 107 -7.13 7.32 -18.31
N ASP A 108 -8.46 7.21 -18.31
CA ASP A 108 -9.36 8.26 -18.81
C ASP A 108 -9.18 9.59 -18.06
N ARG A 109 -8.95 10.68 -18.81
CA ARG A 109 -8.68 12.02 -18.28
C ARG A 109 -9.95 12.66 -17.76
N LYS A 110 -10.46 12.18 -16.63
CA LYS A 110 -11.63 12.75 -15.97
C LYS A 110 -11.24 14.11 -15.36
N GLN A 111 -11.99 15.14 -15.73
CA GLN A 111 -11.91 16.49 -15.14
C GLN A 111 -10.53 17.18 -15.24
N GLY A 112 -9.67 16.80 -16.19
CA GLY A 112 -8.34 17.39 -16.34
C GLY A 112 -7.30 16.90 -15.33
N ARG A 113 -7.58 15.79 -14.63
CA ARG A 113 -6.62 15.08 -13.79
C ARG A 113 -6.06 13.87 -14.52
N HIS A 114 -4.88 13.46 -14.07
CA HIS A 114 -4.07 12.38 -14.61
C HIS A 114 -3.87 11.32 -13.53
N ALA A 115 -3.94 10.04 -13.91
CA ALA A 115 -3.60 8.96 -13.00
C ALA A 115 -2.07 8.82 -12.92
N TRP A 116 -1.57 8.77 -11.69
CA TRP A 116 -0.16 8.53 -11.41
C TRP A 116 -0.03 7.22 -10.66
N TYR A 117 0.89 6.39 -11.14
CA TYR A 117 1.19 5.11 -10.52
C TYR A 117 1.72 5.33 -9.11
N LEU A 118 1.02 4.78 -8.12
CA LEU A 118 1.38 4.84 -6.71
C LEU A 118 2.01 3.51 -6.26
N ALA A 119 1.42 2.39 -6.65
CA ALA A 119 1.86 1.05 -6.28
C ALA A 119 1.28 -0.03 -7.20
N PRO A 120 1.86 -1.24 -7.26
CA PRO A 120 1.19 -2.35 -7.91
C PRO A 120 -0.11 -2.70 -7.18
N ASP A 121 -1.06 -3.32 -7.87
CA ASP A 121 -2.24 -3.89 -7.20
C ASP A 121 -1.89 -5.14 -6.37
N GLU A 122 -2.85 -5.60 -5.56
CA GLU A 122 -2.67 -6.76 -4.69
C GLU A 122 -2.35 -8.05 -5.45
N CYS A 123 -2.91 -8.25 -6.64
CA CYS A 123 -2.65 -9.42 -7.47
C CYS A 123 -1.22 -9.38 -8.01
N HIS A 124 -0.76 -8.22 -8.50
CA HIS A 124 0.62 -8.01 -8.91
C HIS A 124 1.60 -8.20 -7.74
N LYS A 125 1.29 -7.68 -6.55
CA LYS A 125 2.10 -7.90 -5.34
C LYS A 125 2.18 -9.38 -4.94
N ALA A 126 1.09 -10.10 -5.15
CA ALA A 126 0.97 -11.53 -4.94
C ALA A 126 1.50 -12.38 -6.12
N ASN A 127 2.14 -11.74 -7.11
CA ASN A 127 2.71 -12.38 -8.30
C ASN A 127 1.69 -13.13 -9.18
N TYR A 128 0.40 -12.77 -9.10
CA TYR A 128 -0.61 -13.13 -10.09
C TYR A 128 -0.54 -12.24 -11.32
N SER A 129 -1.27 -12.64 -12.38
CA SER A 129 -1.65 -11.67 -13.41
C SER A 129 -2.52 -10.62 -12.75
N GLY A 130 -2.03 -9.39 -12.63
CA GLY A 130 -2.76 -8.31 -11.96
C GLY A 130 -3.78 -7.62 -12.86
N GLY A 131 -4.33 -6.54 -12.34
CA GLY A 131 -5.33 -5.70 -12.98
C GLY A 131 -4.83 -4.26 -13.10
N MET A 132 -5.67 -3.31 -12.68
CA MET A 132 -5.27 -1.90 -12.62
C MET A 132 -4.48 -1.66 -11.35
N ASN A 133 -3.29 -1.10 -11.49
CA ASN A 133 -2.42 -0.72 -10.37
C ASN A 133 -3.08 0.32 -9.47
N TYR A 134 -2.49 0.55 -8.30
CA TYR A 134 -2.96 1.60 -7.39
C TYR A 134 -2.49 2.96 -7.88
N HIS A 135 -3.42 3.92 -7.98
CA HIS A 135 -3.18 5.22 -8.57
C HIS A 135 -3.68 6.38 -7.72
N VAL A 136 -3.06 7.54 -7.89
CA VAL A 136 -3.56 8.84 -7.42
C VAL A 136 -3.91 9.74 -8.60
N LEU A 137 -5.01 10.49 -8.49
CA LEU A 137 -5.41 11.47 -9.51
C LEU A 137 -4.82 12.85 -9.19
N LEU A 138 -3.97 13.37 -10.07
CA LEU A 138 -3.30 14.67 -9.90
C LEU A 138 -3.60 15.63 -11.07
N PRO A 139 -3.59 16.96 -10.85
CA PRO A 139 -3.33 17.63 -9.58
C PRO A 139 -4.48 17.51 -8.58
N ASP A 140 -4.16 17.59 -7.29
CA ASP A 140 -5.11 17.59 -6.19
C ASP A 140 -4.55 18.40 -5.01
N ASN A 141 -5.33 19.34 -4.48
CA ASN A 141 -4.93 20.21 -3.36
C ASN A 141 -5.59 19.83 -2.02
N GLY A 142 -6.19 18.64 -1.95
CA GLY A 142 -6.81 18.08 -0.76
C GLY A 142 -5.80 17.81 0.36
N ALA A 143 -6.31 17.74 1.59
CA ALA A 143 -5.50 17.30 2.74
C ALA A 143 -5.15 15.81 2.63
N ASP A 144 -6.06 15.02 2.07
CA ASP A 144 -5.89 13.60 1.78
C ASP A 144 -6.54 13.25 0.43
N PHE A 145 -6.31 12.04 -0.07
CA PHE A 145 -6.80 11.59 -1.37
C PHE A 145 -7.27 10.13 -1.33
N ARG A 146 -8.09 9.75 -2.32
CA ARG A 146 -8.49 8.35 -2.53
C ARG A 146 -7.49 7.64 -3.43
N ILE A 147 -7.13 6.42 -3.06
CA ILE A 147 -6.36 5.51 -3.90
C ILE A 147 -7.31 4.80 -4.87
N TYR A 148 -7.04 4.91 -6.16
CA TYR A 148 -7.82 4.26 -7.22
C TYR A 148 -7.20 2.92 -7.64
N GLY A 149 -7.96 2.06 -8.31
CA GLY A 149 -7.49 0.72 -8.73
C GLY A 149 -7.43 -0.32 -7.62
N MET A 150 -7.96 -0.01 -6.42
CA MET A 150 -7.96 -0.95 -5.29
C MET A 150 -8.92 -2.13 -5.45
N ILE A 151 -9.97 -1.96 -6.27
CA ILE A 151 -10.99 -2.97 -6.54
C ILE A 151 -11.27 -2.97 -8.04
N CYS A 152 -11.27 -4.15 -8.66
CA CYS A 152 -11.56 -4.35 -10.08
C CYS A 152 -13.05 -4.14 -10.41
N ASN A 153 -13.59 -2.94 -10.21
CA ASN A 153 -14.89 -2.56 -10.76
C ASN A 153 -14.80 -1.32 -11.65
N GLU A 154 -15.63 -1.28 -12.69
CA GLU A 154 -15.59 -0.28 -13.77
C GLU A 154 -15.92 1.16 -13.29
N GLU A 155 -16.38 1.31 -12.04
CA GLU A 155 -16.86 2.58 -11.49
C GLU A 155 -15.99 3.18 -10.37
N ASP A 156 -14.88 2.52 -9.96
CA ASP A 156 -13.91 3.04 -8.98
C ASP A 156 -14.51 3.57 -7.67
N GLN A 157 -15.63 3.02 -7.22
CA GLN A 157 -16.36 3.58 -6.08
C GLN A 157 -15.68 3.34 -4.72
N PHE A 158 -14.75 2.38 -4.63
CA PHE A 158 -14.21 1.83 -3.39
C PHE A 158 -12.69 2.04 -3.20
N GLY A 159 -12.20 3.25 -3.46
CA GLY A 159 -10.83 3.62 -3.08
C GLY A 159 -10.71 3.98 -1.60
N ASP A 160 -9.73 3.40 -0.89
CA ASP A 160 -9.39 3.84 0.48
C ASP A 160 -8.83 5.27 0.43
N TRP A 161 -9.10 6.04 1.49
CA TRP A 161 -8.33 7.25 1.77
C TRP A 161 -6.91 6.87 2.12
N PHE A 162 -5.90 7.57 1.59
CA PHE A 162 -4.51 7.19 1.75
C PHE A 162 -4.06 7.12 3.22
N VAL A 163 -4.52 8.04 4.07
CA VAL A 163 -4.21 7.98 5.51
C VAL A 163 -4.85 6.75 6.18
N ASP A 164 -6.08 6.40 5.81
CA ASP A 164 -6.77 5.22 6.34
C ASP A 164 -6.15 3.92 5.80
N TYR A 165 -5.76 3.88 4.53
CA TYR A 165 -4.97 2.80 3.94
C TYR A 165 -3.70 2.53 4.76
N LEU A 166 -2.96 3.59 5.11
CA LEU A 166 -1.74 3.48 5.91
C LEU A 166 -2.03 3.01 7.33
N ARG A 167 -3.07 3.55 7.98
CA ARG A 167 -3.54 3.10 9.31
C ARG A 167 -3.81 1.61 9.32
N GLU A 168 -4.66 1.14 8.42
CA GLU A 168 -5.05 -0.28 8.35
C GLU A 168 -3.86 -1.16 7.96
N THR A 169 -3.00 -0.71 7.05
CA THR A 169 -1.78 -1.43 6.70
C THR A 169 -0.85 -1.62 7.90
N PHE A 170 -0.67 -0.61 8.76
CA PHE A 170 0.12 -0.78 9.98
C PHE A 170 -0.60 -1.58 11.06
N ARG A 171 -1.93 -1.52 11.16
CA ARG A 171 -2.72 -2.44 12.01
C ARG A 171 -2.53 -3.89 11.58
N GLY A 172 -2.37 -4.13 10.27
CA GLY A 172 -2.00 -5.41 9.69
C GLY A 172 -0.48 -5.69 9.65
N GLY A 173 0.35 -4.94 10.38
CA GLY A 173 1.78 -5.21 10.49
C GLY A 173 2.58 -4.98 9.21
N GLY A 174 2.12 -4.08 8.33
CA GLY A 174 2.70 -3.80 7.01
C GLY A 174 1.92 -4.39 5.83
N PHE A 175 0.74 -4.95 6.09
CA PHE A 175 -0.10 -5.64 5.12
C PHE A 175 -1.52 -5.08 5.21
N ARG A 176 -2.09 -4.63 4.09
CA ARG A 176 -3.44 -4.06 4.07
C ARG A 176 -4.51 -5.12 4.26
N GLY A 177 -4.21 -6.37 3.90
CA GLY A 177 -5.13 -7.50 3.91
C GLY A 177 -5.86 -7.69 2.57
N GLY A 178 -6.90 -8.52 2.55
CA GLY A 178 -7.59 -8.93 1.32
C GLY A 178 -8.90 -8.20 1.08
N ILE A 179 -9.43 -8.32 -0.15
CA ILE A 179 -10.79 -7.89 -0.49
C ILE A 179 -11.80 -8.84 0.15
N ALA A 180 -12.79 -8.28 0.84
CA ALA A 180 -13.94 -9.01 1.34
C ALA A 180 -15.06 -9.02 0.30
N ILE A 181 -15.60 -10.21 0.03
CA ILE A 181 -16.68 -10.43 -0.94
C ILE A 181 -17.90 -10.95 -0.16
N ASP A 182 -19.05 -10.31 -0.35
CA ASP A 182 -20.36 -10.70 0.21
C ASP A 182 -21.36 -10.80 -0.94
N ASP A 183 -22.03 -11.94 -1.09
CA ASP A 183 -22.97 -12.23 -2.19
C ASP A 183 -22.48 -11.82 -3.61
N ASP A 184 -21.22 -12.16 -3.93
CA ASP A 184 -20.52 -11.81 -5.18
C ASP A 184 -20.27 -10.30 -5.40
N GLU A 185 -20.56 -9.46 -4.40
CA GLU A 185 -20.24 -8.03 -4.37
C GLU A 185 -19.05 -7.74 -3.45
N VAL A 186 -18.28 -6.70 -3.79
CA VAL A 186 -17.16 -6.28 -2.95
C VAL A 186 -17.69 -5.49 -1.75
N ALA A 187 -17.57 -6.08 -0.56
CA ALA A 187 -18.02 -5.49 0.70
C ALA A 187 -16.98 -4.55 1.34
N GLY A 188 -15.71 -4.66 0.93
CA GLY A 188 -14.62 -3.81 1.41
C GLY A 188 -13.30 -4.57 1.49
N ARG A 189 -12.49 -4.25 2.51
CA ARG A 189 -11.22 -4.93 2.77
C ARG A 189 -11.11 -5.30 4.24
N GLU A 190 -10.57 -6.49 4.50
CA GLU A 190 -10.35 -7.02 5.84
C GLU A 190 -8.86 -7.03 6.19
N LEU A 191 -8.55 -6.86 7.49
CA LEU A 191 -7.18 -7.02 7.97
C LEU A 191 -6.70 -8.47 7.75
N PRO A 192 -5.39 -8.69 7.56
CA PRO A 192 -4.87 -10.04 7.37
C PRO A 192 -5.13 -10.94 8.60
N ASP A 193 -5.78 -12.08 8.40
CA ASP A 193 -5.95 -13.10 9.42
C ASP A 193 -4.73 -14.05 9.52
N LEU A 194 -3.55 -13.49 9.78
CA LEU A 194 -2.32 -14.27 9.99
C LEU A 194 -1.74 -13.99 11.37
N ALA A 195 -1.31 -15.03 12.08
CA ALA A 195 -0.56 -14.85 13.32
C ALA A 195 0.76 -14.11 13.06
N PHE A 196 1.36 -14.34 11.88
CA PHE A 196 2.52 -13.64 11.38
C PHE A 196 2.36 -12.12 11.36
N THR A 197 1.35 -11.60 10.67
CA THR A 197 1.11 -10.15 10.53
C THR A 197 0.75 -9.52 11.87
N ARG A 198 -0.05 -10.20 12.70
CA ARG A 198 -0.37 -9.75 14.06
C ARG A 198 0.88 -9.56 14.92
N ARG A 199 1.87 -10.46 14.82
CA ARG A 199 3.17 -10.29 15.52
C ARG A 199 3.93 -9.07 15.02
N LEU A 200 3.90 -8.78 13.72
CA LEU A 200 4.55 -7.61 13.14
C LEU A 200 3.91 -6.29 13.58
N ALA A 201 2.60 -6.29 13.86
CA ALA A 201 1.85 -5.10 14.26
C ALA A 201 2.11 -4.66 15.73
N VAL A 202 2.59 -5.55 16.60
CA VAL A 202 2.72 -5.28 18.03
C VAL A 202 3.59 -4.06 18.32
N GLY A 203 3.03 -3.05 18.98
CA GLY A 203 3.76 -1.86 19.42
C GLY A 203 4.13 -0.88 18.29
N LEU A 204 3.57 -1.03 17.09
CA LEU A 204 3.60 0.03 16.09
C LEU A 204 2.81 1.23 16.60
N GLN A 205 3.27 2.44 16.27
CA GLN A 205 2.59 3.67 16.67
C GLN A 205 1.25 3.75 15.95
N GLU A 206 0.16 3.91 16.69
CA GLU A 206 -1.14 4.22 16.11
C GLU A 206 -1.07 5.60 15.44
N ILE A 207 -1.49 5.69 14.18
CA ILE A 207 -1.65 6.97 13.49
C ILE A 207 -2.95 7.56 14.04
N GLY A 208 -2.81 8.39 15.07
CA GLY A 208 -3.86 8.83 16.00
C GLY A 208 -5.27 8.84 15.45
N ASP A 209 -6.17 8.16 16.15
CA ASP A 209 -7.61 8.15 15.90
C ASP A 209 -8.30 9.05 16.94
N GLU A 210 -7.95 10.35 16.96
CA GLU A 210 -8.69 11.32 17.76
C GLU A 210 -9.99 11.70 17.03
N ARG A 211 -10.89 10.72 16.86
CA ARG A 211 -12.33 10.99 16.89
C ARG A 211 -12.82 10.66 18.29
N THR A 212 -12.41 11.45 19.28
CA THR A 212 -13.21 11.62 20.49
C THR A 212 -14.52 12.29 20.04
N THR A 213 -15.56 11.48 19.85
CA THR A 213 -16.93 12.01 19.88
C THR A 213 -17.11 12.71 21.22
N PRO A 214 -17.52 14.00 21.27
CA PRO A 214 -17.96 14.59 22.51
C PRO A 214 -19.17 13.77 22.99
N GLU A 215 -19.11 13.24 24.21
CA GLU A 215 -20.32 12.82 24.90
C GLU A 215 -21.19 14.08 25.08
N GLU A 216 -22.37 14.10 24.46
CA GLU A 216 -23.46 15.04 24.76
C GLU A 216 -24.16 14.66 26.07
#